data_AF-A0A2N2Z0M5-F1
#
_entry.id   AF-A0A2N2Z0M5-F1
#
_cell.length_a   1.000
_cell.length_b   1.000
_cell.length_c   1.000
_cell.angle_alpha   90.00
_cell.angle_beta   90.00
_cell.angle_gamma   90.00
#
_symmetry.space_group_name_H-M   'P 1'
#
loop_
_entity.id
_entity.type
_entity.pdbx_description
1 polymer ?
#
loop_
_entity_poly.entity_id
_entity_poly.type
_entity_poly.pdbx_seq_one_letter_code
_entity_poly.pdbx_strand_id
1 'polypeptide(L)' 'AKEQGVSTIFIQREFDANTARTAAADIGGRIVVIDPLHEEWLDNMYQISDQLREALNGN' A
#
# COMPACT_ATOMS: atom_id res chain seq x y z
N ALA A 1 9.57 -9.12 -7.22
CA ALA A 1 9.02 -7.74 -7.17
C ALA A 1 9.62 -6.85 -8.25
N LYS A 2 10.93 -6.58 -8.27
CA LYS A 2 11.60 -5.81 -9.34
C LYS A 2 11.32 -6.34 -10.76
N GLU A 3 11.44 -7.65 -10.96
CA GLU A 3 11.16 -8.28 -12.27
C GLU A 3 9.68 -8.28 -12.68
N GLN A 4 8.76 -8.02 -11.74
CA GLN A 4 7.32 -7.98 -11.98
C GLN A 4 6.76 -6.56 -11.99
N GLY A 5 7.61 -5.53 -11.98
CA GLY A 5 7.17 -4.12 -11.99
C GLY A 5 6.39 -3.70 -10.73
N VAL A 6 6.52 -4.44 -9.62
CA VAL A 6 5.84 -4.11 -8.37
C VAL A 6 6.56 -2.91 -7.72
N SER A 7 5.90 -1.75 -7.73
CA SER A 7 6.45 -0.48 -7.25
C SER A 7 5.82 0.02 -5.95
N THR A 8 4.71 -0.58 -5.50
CA THR A 8 3.93 -0.12 -4.35
C THR A 8 3.64 -1.27 -3.38
N ILE A 9 3.95 -1.09 -2.09
CA ILE A 9 3.65 -2.02 -1.00
C ILE A 9 2.56 -1.41 -0.12
N PHE A 10 1.43 -2.10 0.01
CA PHE A 10 0.35 -1.73 0.93
C PHE A 10 0.55 -2.44 2.28
N ILE A 11 0.40 -1.71 3.38
CA ILE A 11 0.40 -2.27 4.73
C ILE A 11 -0.77 -1.73 5.55
N GLN A 12 -1.44 -2.59 6.30
CA GLN A 12 -2.50 -2.15 7.22
C GLN A 12 -1.88 -1.55 8.48
N ARG A 13 -2.51 -0.50 9.02
CA ARG A 13 -2.05 0.26 10.20
C ARG A 13 -1.75 -0.62 11.42
N GLU A 14 -2.43 -1.76 11.53
CA GLU A 14 -2.32 -2.72 12.64
C GLU A 14 -1.04 -3.57 12.59
N PHE A 15 -0.36 -3.62 11.44
CA PHE A 15 0.86 -4.40 11.27
C PHE A 15 2.13 -3.54 11.42
N ASP A 16 3.22 -4.19 11.84
CA ASP A 16 4.53 -3.53 11.93
C ASP A 16 5.07 -3.15 10.54
N ALA A 17 5.27 -1.85 10.33
CA ALA A 17 5.81 -1.28 9.10
C ALA A 17 7.29 -1.60 8.83
N ASN A 18 8.03 -2.17 9.78
CA ASN A 18 9.44 -2.51 9.60
C ASN A 18 9.65 -3.50 8.45
N THR A 19 8.84 -4.56 8.37
CA THR A 19 8.93 -5.54 7.29
C THR A 19 8.63 -4.92 5.93
N ALA A 20 7.58 -4.08 5.85
CA ALA A 20 7.24 -3.37 4.62
C ALA A 20 8.33 -2.37 4.21
N ARG A 21 8.99 -1.72 5.17
CA ARG A 21 10.09 -0.78 4.92
C ARG A 21 11.30 -1.46 4.31
N THR A 22 11.71 -2.61 4.84
CA THR A 22 12.80 -3.40 4.29
C THR A 22 12.46 -3.85 2.85
N ALA A 23 11.27 -4.40 2.64
CA ALA A 23 10.85 -4.86 1.31
C ALA A 23 10.77 -3.71 0.28
N ALA A 24 10.29 -2.53 0.68
CA ALA A 24 10.22 -1.37 -0.19
C ALA A 24 11.60 -0.85 -0.59
N ALA A 25 12.54 -0.81 0.37
CA ALA A 25 13.92 -0.38 0.12
C ALA A 25 14.63 -1.29 -0.92
N ASP A 26 14.47 -2.61 -0.80
CA ASP A 26 15.10 -3.59 -1.69
C ASP A 26 14.63 -3.44 -3.15
N ILE A 27 13.36 -3.09 -3.33
CA ILE A 27 12.74 -2.97 -4.66
C ILE A 27 12.74 -1.55 -5.20
N GLY A 28 13.13 -0.54 -4.41
CA GLY A 28 13.01 0.87 -4.75
C GLY A 28 11.55 1.34 -4.85
N GLY A 29 10.65 0.69 -4.12
CA GLY A 29 9.22 0.93 -4.14
C GLY A 29 8.77 1.89 -3.04
N ARG A 30 7.51 2.34 -3.12
CA ARG A 30 6.86 3.17 -2.09
C ARG A 30 5.97 2.33 -1.17
N ILE A 31 5.76 2.82 0.05
CA ILE A 31 4.84 2.21 1.01
C ILE A 31 3.57 3.06 1.08
N VAL A 32 2.42 2.40 1.08
CA VAL A 32 1.11 3.01 1.34
C VAL A 32 0.53 2.35 2.58
N VAL A 33 0.23 3.14 3.60
CA VAL A 33 -0.44 2.65 4.81
C VAL A 33 -1.95 2.81 4.63
N ILE A 34 -2.69 1.73 4.83
CA ILE A 34 -4.15 1.68 4.78
C ILE A 34 -4.72 1.36 6.15
N ASP A 35 -5.94 1.82 6.43
CA ASP A 35 -6.61 1.58 7.73
C ASP A 35 -7.98 0.95 7.52
N PRO A 36 -8.09 -0.34 7.23
CA PRO A 36 -9.38 -0.99 6.97
C PRO A 36 -10.32 -1.02 8.18
N LEU A 37 -9.85 -0.63 9.37
CA LEU A 37 -10.61 -0.60 10.62
C LEU A 37 -11.00 0.84 11.03
N HIS A 38 -10.81 1.81 10.14
CA HIS A 38 -11.19 3.19 10.36
C HIS A 38 -12.68 3.33 10.72
N GLU A 39 -13.01 4.23 11.64
CA GLU A 39 -14.39 4.49 12.11
C GLU A 39 -15.34 4.81 10.95
N GLU A 40 -14.92 5.75 10.08
CA GLU A 40 -15.58 6.04 8.80
C GLU A 40 -15.28 4.96 7.75
N TRP A 41 -15.75 3.74 8.01
CA TRP A 41 -15.33 2.53 7.31
C TRP A 41 -15.56 2.63 5.79
N LEU A 42 -16.76 3.02 5.36
CA LEU A 42 -17.14 3.02 3.94
C LEU A 42 -16.29 4.03 3.13
N ASP A 43 -16.15 5.25 3.63
CA ASP A 43 -15.36 6.29 2.98
C ASP A 43 -13.89 5.89 2.90
N ASN A 44 -13.36 5.29 3.96
CA ASN A 44 -12.00 4.79 3.97
C ASN A 44 -11.80 3.61 2.99
N MET A 45 -12.77 2.70 2.85
CA MET A 45 -12.69 1.64 1.84
C MET A 45 -12.68 2.20 0.40
N TYR A 46 -13.39 3.31 0.14
CA TYR A 46 -13.29 4.01 -1.14
C TYR A 46 -11.89 4.61 -1.35
N GLN A 47 -11.31 5.23 -0.32
CA GLN A 47 -9.94 5.76 -0.39
C GLN A 47 -8.90 4.66 -0.68
N ILE A 48 -9.01 3.50 -0.01
CA ILE A 48 -8.14 2.35 -0.26
C ILE A 48 -8.30 1.88 -1.72
N SER A 49 -9.53 1.81 -2.22
CA SER A 49 -9.82 1.41 -3.59
C SER A 49 -9.21 2.37 -4.63
N ASP A 50 -9.25 3.67 -4.35
CA ASP A 50 -8.63 4.69 -5.19
C ASP A 50 -7.10 4.58 -5.19
N GLN A 51 -6.49 4.32 -4.05
CA GLN A 51 -5.03 4.11 -3.94
C GLN A 51 -4.59 2.84 -4.69
N LEU A 52 -5.39 1.77 -4.64
CA LEU A 52 -5.16 0.56 -5.43
C LEU A 52 -5.24 0.85 -6.93
N ARG A 53 -6.27 1.59 -7.37
CA ARG A 53 -6.42 2.00 -8.77
C ARG A 53 -5.21 2.82 -9.24
N GLU A 54 -4.76 3.78 -8.45
CA GLU A 54 -3.58 4.58 -8.76
C GLU A 54 -2.32 3.72 -8.90
N ALA A 55 -2.10 2.78 -7.97
CA ALA A 55 -0.96 1.89 -8.01
C ALA A 55 -0.95 0.94 -9.21
N LEU A 56 -2.13 0.56 -9.74
CA LEU A 56 -2.27 -0.30 -10.90
C LEU A 56 -2.17 0.46 -12.24
N ASN A 57 -2.62 1.71 -12.28
CA ASN A 57 -2.69 2.51 -13.50
C ASN A 57 -1.49 3.48 -13.67
N GLY A 58 -0.68 3.68 -12.63
CA GLY A 58 0.47 4.60 -12.62
C GLY A 58 1.75 4.07 -13.28
N ASN A 59 1.64 3.07 -14.18
CA ASN A 59 2.74 2.55 -15.00
C ASN A 59 2.62 3.00 -16.46
#